data_AF-A0AAN8QYZ8-F1
#
_entry.id   AF-A0AAN8QYZ8-F1
#
_cell.length_a   1.000
_cell.length_b   1.000
_cell.length_c   1.000
_cell.angle_alpha   90.00
_cell.angle_beta   90.00
_cell.angle_gamma   90.00
#
_symmetry.space_group_name_H-M   'P 1'
#
loop_
_entity.id
_entity.type
_entity.pdbx_description
1 polymer ?
#
loop_
_entity_poly.entity_id
_entity_poly.type
_entity_poly.pdbx_seq_one_letter_code
_entity_poly.pdbx_strand_id
1 'polypeptide(L)'
;MAAGKGEQDVSRVIVQSGRQPSVLQKLCQLPFQYFSHPRLIKVLFPSLISACYNNPQNKVILQQEMSCVLLATFIQDGASSKNHPDNRMHQGDKVSQPLDYCELSNRFPRDQWDSALQFFLKKQED
;
A
#
# COMPACT_ATOMS: atom_id res chain seq x y z
N MET A 1 -9.17 -54.18 -12.48
CA MET A 1 -10.21 -53.39 -13.18
C MET A 1 -11.40 -53.31 -12.25
N ALA A 2 -11.96 -52.18 -11.83
CA ALA A 2 -11.72 -50.78 -12.10
C ALA A 2 -12.14 -50.01 -10.83
N ALA A 3 -11.44 -48.90 -10.58
CA ALA A 3 -11.74 -47.96 -9.51
C ALA A 3 -12.98 -47.12 -9.87
N GLY A 4 -13.93 -47.01 -8.94
CA GLY A 4 -15.01 -46.03 -9.00
C GLY A 4 -14.73 -44.90 -8.01
N LYS A 5 -13.94 -43.89 -8.43
CA LYS A 5 -13.77 -42.63 -7.71
C LYS A 5 -15.09 -41.86 -7.77
N GLY A 6 -15.83 -41.87 -6.67
CA GLY A 6 -16.90 -40.90 -6.43
C GLY A 6 -16.28 -39.56 -6.10
N GLU A 7 -16.18 -38.72 -7.12
CA GLU A 7 -15.82 -37.31 -7.08
C GLU A 7 -16.83 -36.57 -6.21
N GLN A 8 -16.47 -36.35 -4.94
CA GLN A 8 -17.11 -35.33 -4.12
C GLN A 8 -16.16 -34.13 -4.12
N ASP A 9 -16.39 -33.24 -5.09
CA ASP A 9 -15.98 -31.84 -5.01
C ASP A 9 -16.73 -31.21 -3.82
N VAL A 10 -16.25 -31.52 -2.62
CA VAL A 10 -16.39 -30.62 -1.51
C VAL A 10 -15.43 -29.48 -1.82
N SER A 11 -15.90 -28.52 -2.61
CA SER A 11 -15.49 -27.13 -2.48
C SER A 11 -15.73 -26.77 -1.01
N ARG A 12 -14.76 -27.15 -0.18
CA ARG A 12 -14.66 -26.84 1.23
C ARG A 12 -14.32 -25.37 1.26
N VAL A 13 -15.33 -24.55 0.96
CA VAL A 13 -15.53 -23.24 1.55
C VAL A 13 -15.67 -23.52 3.05
N ILE A 14 -14.52 -23.74 3.67
CA ILE A 14 -14.30 -23.41 5.05
C ILE A 14 -14.57 -21.91 5.12
N VAL A 15 -15.81 -21.56 5.48
CA VAL A 15 -16.14 -20.30 6.15
C VAL A 15 -15.38 -20.34 7.49
N GLN A 16 -14.08 -20.08 7.41
CA GLN A 16 -13.20 -20.17 8.57
C GLN A 16 -13.21 -18.81 9.25
N SER A 17 -14.00 -18.77 10.32
CA SER A 17 -14.05 -17.77 11.38
C SER A 17 -14.64 -16.41 11.03
N GLY A 18 -15.65 -16.02 11.83
CA GLY A 18 -16.10 -14.64 12.02
C GLY A 18 -15.03 -13.76 12.68
N ARG A 19 -13.81 -13.75 12.15
CA ARG A 19 -12.75 -12.82 12.53
C ARG A 19 -13.01 -11.53 11.77
N GLN A 20 -13.31 -10.46 12.49
CA GLN A 20 -13.52 -9.17 11.84
C GLN A 20 -12.26 -8.78 11.05
N PRO A 21 -12.41 -8.29 9.80
CA PRO A 21 -11.26 -7.86 9.02
C PRO A 21 -10.50 -6.78 9.77
N SER A 22 -9.17 -6.88 9.78
CA SER A 22 -8.33 -5.85 10.39
C SER A 22 -8.54 -4.51 9.69
N VAL A 23 -8.17 -3.41 10.37
CA VAL A 23 -8.22 -2.06 9.75
C VAL A 23 -7.44 -2.04 8.43
N LEU A 24 -6.29 -2.72 8.37
CA LEU A 24 -5.48 -2.83 7.14
C LEU A 24 -6.23 -3.54 6.01
N GLN A 25 -6.90 -4.66 6.30
CA GLN A 25 -7.71 -5.36 5.30
C GLN A 25 -8.86 -4.47 4.80
N LYS A 26 -9.55 -3.78 5.71
CA LYS A 26 -10.61 -2.82 5.30
C LYS A 26 -10.08 -1.71 4.39
N LEU A 27 -8.84 -1.23 4.63
CA LEU A 27 -8.20 -0.24 3.77
C LEU A 27 -7.83 -0.80 2.39
N CYS A 28 -7.41 -2.06 2.31
CA CYS A 28 -7.10 -2.72 1.05
C CYS A 28 -8.37 -3.09 0.25
N GLN A 29 -9.50 -3.30 0.92
CA GLN A 29 -10.80 -3.64 0.33
C GLN A 29 -11.63 -2.42 -0.11
N LEU A 30 -11.06 -1.21 -0.08
CA LEU A 30 -11.76 -0.02 -0.56
C LEU A 30 -12.16 -0.15 -2.05
N PRO A 31 -13.23 0.53 -2.50
CA PRO A 31 -13.63 0.49 -3.91
C PRO A 31 -12.49 0.88 -4.85
N PHE A 32 -12.45 0.31 -6.06
CA PHE A 32 -11.42 0.56 -7.06
C PHE A 32 -11.09 2.05 -7.26
N GLN A 33 -12.10 2.92 -7.16
CA GLN A 33 -11.93 4.38 -7.23
C GLN A 33 -10.85 4.94 -6.28
N TYR A 34 -10.66 4.35 -5.09
CA TYR A 34 -9.62 4.76 -4.15
C TYR A 34 -8.20 4.46 -4.66
N PHE A 35 -8.06 3.46 -5.52
CA PHE A 35 -6.81 3.04 -6.14
C PHE A 35 -6.58 3.67 -7.53
N SER A 36 -7.56 4.41 -8.07
CA SER A 36 -7.47 5.03 -9.40
C SER A 36 -7.46 6.55 -9.38
N HIS A 37 -8.09 7.18 -8.37
CA HIS A 37 -8.13 8.64 -8.30
C HIS A 37 -6.84 9.17 -7.65
N PRO A 38 -6.06 10.05 -8.34
CA PRO A 38 -4.79 10.55 -7.82
C PRO A 38 -4.87 11.16 -6.43
N ARG A 39 -6.00 11.84 -6.11
CA ARG A 39 -6.24 12.44 -4.80
C ARG A 39 -6.43 11.40 -3.69
N LEU A 40 -7.11 10.29 -3.98
CA LEU A 40 -7.36 9.23 -3.00
C LEU A 40 -6.11 8.38 -2.78
N ILE A 41 -5.37 8.09 -3.85
CA ILE A 41 -4.06 7.40 -3.78
C ILE A 41 -3.09 8.18 -2.88
N LYS A 42 -3.00 9.51 -3.04
CA LYS A 42 -2.16 10.37 -2.20
C LYS A 42 -2.56 10.34 -0.72
N VAL A 43 -3.77 9.94 -0.38
CA VAL A 43 -4.19 9.76 1.03
C VAL A 43 -3.94 8.33 1.50
N LEU A 44 -4.36 7.36 0.69
CA LEU A 44 -4.37 5.95 1.03
C LEU A 44 -2.96 5.35 1.08
N PHE A 45 -2.13 5.60 0.07
CA PHE A 45 -0.85 4.90 -0.07
C PHE A 45 0.15 5.30 1.02
N PRO A 46 0.32 6.59 1.38
CA PRO A 46 1.14 6.93 2.53
C PRO A 46 0.66 6.26 3.82
N SER A 47 -0.66 6.13 4.01
CA SER A 47 -1.24 5.46 5.19
C SER A 47 -0.90 3.97 5.21
N LEU A 48 -0.99 3.29 4.06
CA LEU A 48 -0.62 1.88 3.91
C LEU A 48 0.89 1.66 4.09
N ILE A 49 1.73 2.53 3.53
CA ILE A 49 3.18 2.48 3.67
C ILE A 49 3.56 2.55 5.14
N SER A 50 3.05 3.55 5.86
CA SER A 50 3.34 3.73 7.29
C SER A 50 2.79 2.58 8.15
N ALA A 51 1.66 1.99 7.77
CA ALA A 51 1.10 0.85 8.49
C ALA A 51 1.89 -0.46 8.25
N CYS A 52 2.46 -0.65 7.06
CA CYS A 52 3.09 -1.92 6.67
C CYS A 52 4.60 -1.93 6.82
N TYR A 53 5.26 -0.78 6.69
CA TYR A 53 6.71 -0.70 6.78
C TYR A 53 7.20 -1.19 8.16
N ASN A 54 8.26 -2.00 8.15
CA ASN A 54 8.83 -2.67 9.33
C ASN A 54 7.85 -3.60 10.08
N ASN A 55 6.74 -4.00 9.44
CA ASN A 55 5.79 -4.96 9.99
C ASN A 55 5.54 -6.11 9.00
N PRO A 56 6.27 -7.23 9.10
CA PRO A 56 6.15 -8.36 8.18
C PRO A 56 4.74 -8.96 8.13
N GLN A 57 4.00 -8.96 9.25
CA GLN A 57 2.62 -9.47 9.29
C GLN A 57 1.67 -8.57 8.48
N ASN A 58 1.80 -7.25 8.62
CA ASN A 58 1.04 -6.31 7.80
C ASN A 58 1.44 -6.40 6.33
N LYS A 59 2.71 -6.69 6.02
CA LYS A 59 3.15 -6.96 4.64
C LYS A 59 2.48 -8.22 4.06
N VAL A 60 2.37 -9.31 4.81
CA VAL A 60 1.65 -10.53 4.36
C VAL A 60 0.19 -10.19 4.02
N ILE A 61 -0.49 -9.46 4.91
CA ILE A 61 -1.88 -9.03 4.70
C ILE A 61 -1.98 -8.16 3.45
N LEU A 62 -1.07 -7.17 3.31
CA LEU A 62 -1.03 -6.30 2.14
C LEU A 62 -0.90 -7.12 0.85
N GLN A 63 0.00 -8.12 0.81
CA GLN A 63 0.21 -8.98 -0.37
C GLN A 63 -0.99 -9.85 -0.73
N GLN A 64 -1.79 -10.24 0.26
CA GLN A 64 -3.01 -11.03 0.05
C GLN A 64 -4.14 -10.19 -0.54
N GLU A 65 -4.26 -8.93 -0.12
CA GLU A 65 -5.35 -8.05 -0.55
C GLU A 65 -4.99 -7.22 -1.80
N MET A 66 -3.72 -6.83 -1.97
CA MET A 66 -3.24 -6.04 -3.10
C MET A 66 -1.73 -6.21 -3.39
N SER A 67 -1.23 -5.58 -4.46
CA SER A 67 0.19 -5.71 -4.83
C SER A 67 1.09 -4.74 -4.06
N CYS A 68 2.13 -5.26 -3.39
CA CYS A 68 3.21 -4.46 -2.80
C CYS A 68 3.92 -3.56 -3.82
N VAL A 69 3.92 -3.94 -5.10
CA VAL A 69 4.53 -3.16 -6.18
C VAL A 69 3.89 -1.79 -6.29
N LEU A 70 2.58 -1.66 -6.03
CA LEU A 70 1.88 -0.37 -6.10
C LEU A 70 2.44 0.65 -5.10
N LEU A 71 2.73 0.21 -3.86
CA LEU A 71 3.34 1.07 -2.86
C LEU A 71 4.80 1.39 -3.23
N ALA A 72 5.55 0.41 -3.75
CA ALA A 72 6.92 0.64 -4.18
C ALA A 72 7.02 1.62 -5.37
N THR A 73 6.12 1.54 -6.34
CA THR A 73 6.03 2.48 -7.46
C THR A 73 5.71 3.88 -6.97
N PHE A 74 4.77 4.01 -6.01
CA PHE A 74 4.41 5.31 -5.44
C PHE A 74 5.55 5.98 -4.67
N ILE A 75 6.34 5.21 -3.92
CA ILE A 75 7.54 5.74 -3.23
C ILE A 75 8.58 6.21 -4.27
N GLN A 76 8.79 5.44 -5.35
CA GLN A 76 9.70 5.81 -6.44
C GLN A 76 9.26 7.10 -7.17
N ASP A 77 7.98 7.22 -7.48
CA ASP A 77 7.40 8.41 -8.13
C ASP A 77 7.60 9.66 -7.26
N GLY A 78 7.31 9.54 -5.96
CA GLY A 78 7.56 10.60 -4.99
C GLY A 78 9.04 11.01 -4.86
N ALA A 79 9.97 10.07 -5.08
CA ALA A 79 11.41 10.34 -5.07
C ALA A 79 11.87 11.09 -6.33
N SER A 80 11.33 10.72 -7.48
CA SER A 80 11.65 11.31 -8.79
C SER A 80 11.09 12.72 -8.98
N SER A 81 9.98 13.06 -8.33
CA SER A 81 9.38 14.41 -8.39
C SER A 81 10.25 15.51 -7.75
N LYS A 82 11.39 15.17 -7.14
CA LYS A 82 12.33 16.10 -6.48
C LYS A 82 13.24 16.88 -7.45
N ASN A 83 13.15 16.66 -8.76
CA ASN A 83 14.00 17.35 -9.74
C ASN A 83 13.54 18.77 -10.15
N HIS A 84 12.49 19.33 -9.52
CA HIS A 84 12.26 20.77 -9.59
C HIS A 84 12.67 21.41 -8.26
N PRO A 85 13.89 21.98 -8.16
CA PRO A 85 14.17 22.94 -7.11
C PRO A 85 13.32 24.18 -7.42
N ASP A 86 12.09 24.21 -6.93
CA ASP A 86 11.33 25.46 -6.90
C ASP A 86 12.13 26.42 -6.02
N ASN A 87 12.72 27.37 -6.73
CA ASN A 87 13.44 28.54 -6.31
C ASN A 87 12.93 29.07 -4.94
N ARG A 88 13.53 28.62 -3.83
CA ARG A 88 13.29 29.14 -2.47
C ARG A 88 13.95 30.51 -2.28
N MET A 89 13.63 31.47 -3.13
CA MET A 89 13.89 32.88 -2.88
C MET A 89 12.62 33.67 -3.18
N HIS A 90 12.05 34.22 -2.12
CA HIS A 90 10.92 35.14 -2.09
C HIS A 90 9.54 34.49 -2.27
N GLN A 91 8.79 34.40 -1.17
CA GLN A 91 7.61 35.24 -0.93
C GLN A 91 6.77 34.58 0.19
N GLY A 92 6.59 35.32 1.27
CA GLY A 92 5.58 35.02 2.29
C GLY A 92 4.19 34.87 1.66
N ASP A 93 3.29 34.23 2.39
CA ASP A 93 1.91 33.92 1.97
C ASP A 93 1.77 32.85 0.87
N LYS A 94 2.02 31.58 1.22
CA LYS A 94 1.29 30.48 0.62
C LYS A 94 0.53 29.76 1.73
N VAL A 95 -0.77 30.03 1.81
CA VAL A 95 -1.75 29.09 2.36
C VAL A 95 -1.45 27.74 1.69
N SER A 96 -0.78 26.84 2.41
CA SER A 96 -0.43 25.51 1.91
C SER A 96 -1.70 24.88 1.38
N GLN A 97 -1.69 24.42 0.13
CA GLN A 97 -2.90 23.83 -0.41
C GLN A 97 -3.25 22.62 0.47
N PRO A 98 -4.54 22.36 0.77
CA PRO A 98 -4.95 21.24 1.63
C PRO A 98 -4.42 19.87 1.17
N LEU A 99 -3.93 19.78 -0.07
CA LEU A 99 -3.38 18.57 -0.67
C LEU A 99 -1.89 18.35 -0.36
N ASP A 100 -1.13 19.36 0.05
CA ASP A 100 0.30 19.21 0.39
C ASP A 100 0.47 18.33 1.64
N TYR A 101 -0.48 18.34 2.58
CA TYR A 101 -0.47 17.44 3.74
C TYR A 101 -0.52 15.95 3.38
N CYS A 102 -0.96 15.63 2.16
CA CYS A 102 -1.04 14.26 1.66
C CYS A 102 0.19 13.85 0.84
N GLU A 103 1.20 14.72 0.72
CA GLU A 103 2.48 14.27 0.18
C GLU A 103 3.11 13.19 1.05
N LEU A 104 3.73 12.19 0.40
CA LEU A 104 4.38 11.09 1.09
C LEU A 104 5.40 11.59 2.11
N SER A 105 6.15 12.63 1.77
CA SER A 105 7.22 13.18 2.62
C SER A 105 6.73 13.86 3.90
N ASN A 106 5.45 14.25 3.94
CA ASN A 106 4.82 14.81 5.13
C ASN A 106 4.22 13.71 6.03
N ARG A 107 4.18 12.46 5.55
CA ARG A 107 3.51 11.31 6.19
C ARG A 107 4.46 10.15 6.49
N PHE A 108 5.59 10.08 5.80
CA PHE A 108 6.58 9.02 5.90
C PHE A 108 8.02 9.58 5.69
N PRO A 109 8.96 9.36 6.64
CA PRO A 109 10.29 9.97 6.61
C PRO A 109 11.09 9.65 5.34
N ARG A 110 11.67 10.68 4.70
CA ARG A 110 12.39 10.52 3.42
C ARG A 110 13.62 9.62 3.51
N ASP A 111 14.30 9.62 4.64
CA ASP A 111 15.44 8.74 4.93
C ASP A 111 15.07 7.24 4.90
N GLN A 112 13.79 6.91 5.11
CA GLN A 112 13.31 5.52 5.13
C GLN A 112 12.80 5.04 3.77
N TRP A 113 12.80 5.88 2.72
CA TRP A 113 12.18 5.54 1.44
C TRP A 113 12.90 4.38 0.73
N ASP A 114 14.23 4.39 0.72
CA ASP A 114 15.01 3.29 0.12
C ASP A 114 14.79 1.98 0.87
N SER A 115 14.85 2.02 2.19
CA SER A 115 14.58 0.84 3.03
C SER A 115 13.15 0.33 2.87
N ALA A 116 12.17 1.23 2.71
CA ALA A 116 10.79 0.86 2.43
C ALA A 116 10.63 0.21 1.05
N LEU A 117 11.32 0.72 0.02
CA LEU A 117 11.35 0.10 -1.31
C LEU A 117 11.90 -1.33 -1.24
N GLN A 118 13.04 -1.52 -0.59
CA GLN A 118 13.61 -2.85 -0.37
C GLN A 118 12.62 -3.76 0.39
N PHE A 119 11.97 -3.23 1.43
CA PHE A 119 10.99 -3.96 2.20
C PHE A 119 9.80 -4.42 1.35
N PHE A 120 9.23 -3.57 0.50
CA PHE A 120 8.07 -3.94 -0.33
C PHE A 120 8.43 -4.79 -1.55
N LEU A 121 9.62 -4.63 -2.13
CA LEU A 121 10.09 -5.38 -3.30
C LEU A 121 10.69 -6.74 -2.97
N LYS A 122 11.18 -6.94 -1.74
CA LYS A 122 11.71 -8.23 -1.31
C LYS A 122 10.63 -9.31 -1.43
N LYS A 123 10.85 -10.30 -2.30
CA LYS A 123 10.04 -11.53 -2.35
C LYS A 123 10.14 -12.24 -0.99
N GLN A 124 9.03 -12.74 -0.46
CA GLN A 124 9.12 -13.62 0.70
C GLN A 124 9.88 -14.88 0.25
N GLU A 125 10.99 -15.16 0.91
CA GLU A 125 11.54 -16.52 0.93
C GLU A 125 10.62 -17.33 1.85
N ASP A 126 10.08 -18.41 1.29
CA ASP A 126 9.23 -19.41 1.96
C ASP A 126 10.02 -20.16 3.04
#